data_AF-A0A1R2BRN9-F1
#
_entry.id   AF-A0A1R2BRN9-F1
#
_cell.length_a   1.000
_cell.length_b   1.000
_cell.length_c   1.000
_cell.angle_alpha   90.00
_cell.angle_beta   90.00
_cell.angle_gamma   90.00
#
_symmetry.space_group_name_H-M   'P 1'
#
loop_
_entity.id
_entity.type
_entity.pdbx_description
1 polymer ?
#
loop_
_entity_poly.entity_id
_entity_poly.type
_entity_poly.pdbx_seq_one_letter_code
_entity_poly.pdbx_strand_id
1 'polypeptide(L)'
;MSDSENLAEKPSEHPEEEVDEGKVEKAVEDAEEAPEGTENPPQNHENDEDQEENFKGFASPPESSPEKTMSPEDPEVQANTIKQYQQTLQDLKEEISRLTKKLDQKSKEARSEPSEEELFKLKCMCKYAKQEVNELKCKLEDMQQTVSRTEENVDNLRNNSLDHESSIEKIEDLNKKLKDLEEEYQELAKSSNEINIADLDKILVPEANLKLVNEFFVNVQKRLGQLETENSTLSATLKKNTLETNKLKEKCDKASSRYRSNDELKNKLRELEENYMKYTMIEEKLNQDLKVAEEEFAIHHHRPENKHDTSSAQKMLDDLEAMAIKDKDDIEQLEFQLQEKRNLLRAARAYGLQRSKTSNKLRSDMELLGLVLVEKDQLISKLRKEIDEIKLKQMQVDLEIKNLNEKKKQF
;
A
#
# COMPACT_ATOMS: atom_id res chain seq x y z
N MET A 1 -52.75 48.02 19.16
CA MET A 1 -53.43 46.74 18.92
C MET A 1 -52.32 45.79 18.48
N SER A 2 -51.74 44.98 19.36
CA SER A 2 -52.37 43.94 20.21
C SER A 2 -52.52 42.63 19.44
N ASP A 3 -51.90 41.51 19.83
CA ASP A 3 -51.07 41.27 21.03
C ASP A 3 -49.84 40.38 20.74
N SER A 4 -49.02 40.19 21.77
CA SER A 4 -47.77 39.42 21.77
C SER A 4 -47.76 38.39 22.89
N GLU A 5 -47.33 37.16 22.61
CA GLU A 5 -46.64 36.18 23.51
C GLU A 5 -46.46 34.87 22.69
N ASN A 6 -45.33 34.17 22.61
CA ASN A 6 -44.26 33.75 23.54
C ASN A 6 -44.56 32.39 24.23
N LEU A 7 -43.51 31.72 24.76
CA LEU A 7 -43.40 30.30 25.17
C LEU A 7 -43.03 29.33 24.02
N ALA A 8 -42.12 28.35 24.21
CA ALA A 8 -41.12 28.14 25.26
C ALA A 8 -40.00 27.18 24.80
N GLU A 9 -38.82 27.28 25.41
CA GLU A 9 -37.76 26.26 25.31
C GLU A 9 -38.00 25.12 26.31
N LYS A 10 -37.64 23.86 25.98
CA LYS A 10 -36.58 23.10 26.68
C LYS A 10 -36.32 21.69 26.07
N PRO A 11 -35.17 21.05 26.37
CA PRO A 11 -34.79 19.73 25.86
C PRO A 11 -35.09 18.58 26.85
N SER A 12 -34.94 17.34 26.35
CA SER A 12 -34.83 16.06 27.07
C SER A 12 -34.15 15.11 26.06
N GLU A 13 -32.90 14.65 26.21
CA GLU A 13 -32.21 13.82 27.22
C GLU A 13 -31.84 12.46 26.59
N HIS A 14 -30.76 11.85 27.07
CA HIS A 14 -30.32 10.51 26.66
C HIS A 14 -31.24 9.41 27.25
N PRO A 15 -31.18 8.21 26.67
CA PRO A 15 -30.69 7.10 27.49
C PRO A 15 -29.29 6.63 27.10
N GLU A 16 -28.47 6.36 28.11
CA GLU A 16 -27.40 5.35 28.05
C GLU A 16 -27.95 4.03 28.64
N GLU A 17 -27.08 3.03 28.87
CA GLU A 17 -27.38 1.71 29.46
C GLU A 17 -28.20 0.73 28.59
N GLU A 18 -27.90 -0.58 28.51
CA GLU A 18 -26.66 -1.28 28.89
C GLU A 18 -26.46 -2.59 28.07
N VAL A 19 -25.32 -3.22 28.35
CA VAL A 19 -24.73 -4.48 27.86
C VAL A 19 -25.68 -5.70 27.78
N ASP A 20 -25.44 -6.60 26.81
CA ASP A 20 -25.45 -8.05 27.06
C ASP A 20 -24.32 -8.76 26.28
N GLU A 21 -23.73 -9.81 26.85
CA GLU A 21 -22.55 -10.54 26.33
C GLU A 21 -22.91 -11.99 25.91
N GLY A 22 -22.96 -12.27 24.61
CA GLY A 22 -23.63 -13.46 24.05
C GLY A 22 -22.77 -14.45 23.22
N LYS A 23 -21.71 -15.01 23.82
CA LYS A 23 -20.84 -16.12 23.32
C LYS A 23 -21.25 -16.92 22.05
N VAL A 24 -20.28 -17.11 21.14
CA VAL A 24 -19.90 -18.44 20.62
C VAL A 24 -18.36 -18.55 20.60
N GLU A 25 -17.80 -19.71 20.95
CA GLU A 25 -16.35 -19.95 21.06
C GLU A 25 -15.78 -20.87 19.96
N LYS A 26 -14.51 -20.59 19.61
CA LYS A 26 -13.42 -21.51 19.17
C LYS A 26 -13.52 -22.35 17.88
N ALA A 27 -12.67 -21.94 16.93
CA ALA A 27 -11.87 -22.76 15.99
C ALA A 27 -10.56 -21.96 15.68
N VAL A 28 -9.31 -22.33 16.01
CA VAL A 28 -8.71 -23.54 16.63
C VAL A 28 -8.75 -24.74 15.67
N GLU A 29 -7.64 -25.37 15.21
CA GLU A 29 -6.16 -25.23 15.36
C GLU A 29 -5.51 -26.06 14.19
N ASP A 30 -4.25 -25.99 13.70
CA ASP A 30 -2.98 -25.27 14.01
C ASP A 30 -2.01 -25.31 12.77
N ALA A 31 -0.73 -24.90 12.89
CA ALA A 31 0.43 -24.99 11.94
C ALA A 31 0.47 -23.99 10.74
N GLU A 32 1.53 -23.22 10.46
CA GLU A 32 2.98 -23.48 10.23
C GLU A 32 3.34 -24.04 8.83
N GLU A 33 3.76 -23.16 7.91
CA GLU A 33 5.16 -23.06 7.42
C GLU A 33 5.34 -21.85 6.48
N ALA A 34 6.58 -21.37 6.34
CA ALA A 34 6.97 -20.39 5.32
C ALA A 34 7.67 -21.10 4.15
N PRO A 35 7.71 -20.47 2.97
CA PRO A 35 8.99 -20.45 2.27
C PRO A 35 9.40 -19.05 1.79
N GLU A 36 10.72 -18.85 1.72
CA GLU A 36 11.33 -17.70 1.06
C GLU A 36 11.13 -17.78 -0.47
N GLY A 37 11.30 -16.65 -1.15
CA GLY A 37 11.03 -16.55 -2.58
C GLY A 37 12.08 -17.24 -3.46
N THR A 38 11.69 -17.53 -4.70
CA THR A 38 12.64 -17.66 -5.82
C THR A 38 11.99 -17.13 -7.09
N GLU A 39 12.57 -16.08 -7.66
CA GLU A 39 12.23 -15.65 -9.01
C GLU A 39 12.67 -16.74 -10.00
N ASN A 40 11.89 -16.98 -11.05
CA ASN A 40 12.38 -17.68 -12.24
C ASN A 40 11.70 -17.14 -13.51
N PRO A 41 12.40 -17.09 -14.67
CA PRO A 41 11.91 -16.39 -15.87
C PRO A 41 10.97 -17.25 -16.73
N PRO A 42 10.27 -16.66 -17.71
CA PRO A 42 9.29 -17.37 -18.53
C PRO A 42 9.91 -18.38 -19.50
N GLN A 43 9.12 -19.40 -19.84
CA GLN A 43 9.46 -20.39 -20.86
C GLN A 43 9.26 -19.79 -22.27
N ASN A 44 10.29 -19.86 -23.11
CA ASN A 44 10.11 -19.75 -24.56
C ASN A 44 9.91 -21.15 -25.14
N HIS A 45 8.83 -21.33 -25.91
CA HIS A 45 8.74 -22.36 -26.93
C HIS A 45 9.21 -21.78 -28.26
N GLU A 46 10.14 -22.44 -28.93
CA GLU A 46 10.14 -22.55 -30.39
C GLU A 46 10.97 -23.78 -30.80
N ASN A 47 10.71 -24.32 -31.99
CA ASN A 47 11.46 -25.44 -32.56
C ASN A 47 12.64 -24.90 -33.38
N ASP A 48 13.64 -25.74 -33.65
CA ASP A 48 13.91 -26.15 -35.03
C ASP A 48 14.87 -27.36 -35.07
N GLU A 49 15.05 -27.93 -36.26
CA GLU A 49 15.55 -29.30 -36.48
C GLU A 49 17.08 -29.38 -36.74
N ASP A 50 17.57 -30.62 -36.76
CA ASP A 50 18.77 -31.13 -37.43
C ASP A 50 20.15 -30.46 -37.22
N GLN A 51 20.98 -31.16 -36.43
CA GLN A 51 22.17 -31.78 -37.03
C GLN A 51 22.66 -33.02 -36.27
N GLU A 52 22.93 -34.11 -37.02
CA GLU A 52 23.61 -35.29 -36.50
C GLU A 52 25.12 -35.05 -36.38
N GLU A 53 25.76 -35.47 -35.26
CA GLU A 53 27.08 -36.12 -35.36
C GLU A 53 27.39 -37.07 -34.19
N ASN A 54 26.78 -38.25 -34.26
CA ASN A 54 27.40 -39.57 -34.02
C ASN A 54 28.79 -39.60 -33.32
N PHE A 55 28.83 -39.89 -32.01
CA PHE A 55 29.99 -40.61 -31.44
C PHE A 55 29.61 -41.61 -30.33
N LYS A 56 30.18 -42.82 -30.43
CA LYS A 56 30.05 -43.92 -29.46
C LYS A 56 31.07 -43.71 -28.33
N GLY A 57 30.83 -44.13 -27.09
CA GLY A 57 29.97 -45.23 -26.66
C GLY A 57 30.83 -46.38 -26.15
N PHE A 58 31.49 -46.16 -25.00
CA PHE A 58 32.16 -47.13 -24.14
C PHE A 58 32.03 -46.60 -22.71
N ALA A 59 31.90 -47.37 -21.63
CA ALA A 59 31.56 -48.75 -21.35
C ALA A 59 31.77 -48.85 -19.83
N SER A 60 30.78 -49.33 -19.08
CA SER A 60 30.86 -49.42 -17.61
C SER A 60 31.51 -50.77 -17.17
N PRO A 61 31.53 -51.16 -15.88
CA PRO A 61 32.73 -51.72 -15.24
C PRO A 61 32.85 -53.25 -15.37
N PRO A 62 33.89 -53.83 -14.74
CA PRO A 62 33.66 -54.81 -13.67
C PRO A 62 34.19 -54.28 -12.32
N GLU A 63 33.42 -54.29 -11.23
CA GLU A 63 33.05 -55.45 -10.37
C GLU A 63 34.14 -55.83 -9.36
N SER A 64 33.69 -56.30 -8.19
CA SER A 64 34.49 -56.44 -6.96
C SER A 64 34.55 -57.87 -6.46
N SER A 65 35.66 -58.21 -5.77
CA SER A 65 35.81 -59.41 -4.91
C SER A 65 36.00 -60.74 -5.69
N PRO A 66 36.48 -61.84 -5.06
CA PRO A 66 36.81 -62.01 -3.63
C PRO A 66 38.23 -62.54 -3.31
N GLU A 67 38.53 -62.54 -2.00
CA GLU A 67 39.43 -63.46 -1.26
C GLU A 67 40.75 -63.96 -1.89
N LYS A 68 41.88 -63.58 -1.26
CA LYS A 68 42.83 -64.61 -0.80
C LYS A 68 43.71 -64.22 0.40
N THR A 69 44.08 -65.26 1.14
CA THR A 69 44.83 -65.26 2.40
C THR A 69 46.32 -64.95 2.25
N MET A 70 46.88 -64.27 3.26
CA MET A 70 48.22 -64.48 3.84
C MET A 70 49.37 -64.91 2.90
N SER A 71 50.29 -63.99 2.65
CA SER A 71 51.74 -64.27 2.51
C SER A 71 52.53 -63.02 2.92
N PRO A 72 53.74 -63.16 3.49
CA PRO A 72 54.57 -61.99 3.80
C PRO A 72 55.09 -61.39 2.49
N GLU A 73 54.77 -60.12 2.23
CA GLU A 73 55.31 -59.42 1.07
C GLU A 73 56.81 -59.20 1.24
N ASP A 74 57.57 -59.60 0.23
CA ASP A 74 59.02 -59.42 0.18
C ASP A 74 59.34 -57.91 0.17
N PRO A 75 60.24 -57.39 1.03
CA PRO A 75 60.56 -55.96 1.07
C PRO A 75 61.04 -55.40 -0.27
N GLU A 76 61.60 -56.22 -1.16
CA GLU A 76 61.97 -55.79 -2.52
C GLU A 76 60.74 -55.54 -3.42
N VAL A 77 59.64 -56.28 -3.22
CA VAL A 77 58.35 -56.01 -3.88
C VAL A 77 57.77 -54.71 -3.38
N GLN A 78 57.66 -54.52 -2.05
CA GLN A 78 57.14 -53.26 -1.49
C GLN A 78 57.98 -52.04 -1.92
N ALA A 79 59.30 -52.15 -1.97
CA ALA A 79 60.17 -51.08 -2.45
C ALA A 79 59.92 -50.72 -3.93
N ASN A 80 59.57 -51.69 -4.77
CA ASN A 80 59.24 -51.45 -6.18
C ASN A 80 57.81 -50.90 -6.36
N THR A 81 56.83 -51.37 -5.58
CA THR A 81 55.48 -50.80 -5.55
C THR A 81 55.48 -49.35 -5.06
N ILE A 82 56.29 -49.02 -4.05
CA ILE A 82 56.49 -47.64 -3.57
C ILE A 82 57.10 -46.75 -4.66
N LYS A 83 58.10 -47.24 -5.41
CA LYS A 83 58.67 -46.50 -6.57
C LYS A 83 57.64 -46.29 -7.67
N GLN A 84 56.80 -47.29 -7.96
CA GLN A 84 55.70 -47.13 -8.93
C GLN A 84 54.72 -46.06 -8.48
N TYR A 85 54.23 -46.09 -7.24
CA TYR A 85 53.36 -45.02 -6.72
C TYR A 85 54.02 -43.64 -6.70
N GLN A 86 55.32 -43.55 -6.41
CA GLN A 86 56.07 -42.29 -6.50
C GLN A 86 56.15 -41.77 -7.93
N GLN A 87 56.38 -42.65 -8.92
CA GLN A 87 56.34 -42.28 -10.35
C GLN A 87 54.94 -41.84 -10.77
N THR A 88 53.88 -42.59 -10.44
CA THR A 88 52.50 -42.21 -10.79
C THR A 88 52.10 -40.88 -10.15
N LEU A 89 52.55 -40.58 -8.92
CA LEU A 89 52.36 -39.29 -8.26
C LEU A 89 53.16 -38.15 -8.91
N GLN A 90 54.32 -38.45 -9.53
CA GLN A 90 55.09 -37.49 -10.32
C GLN A 90 54.35 -37.18 -11.63
N ASP A 91 53.96 -38.21 -12.37
CA ASP A 91 53.27 -38.12 -13.65
C ASP A 91 51.92 -37.38 -13.51
N LEU A 92 51.15 -37.68 -12.44
CA LEU A 92 49.90 -37.00 -12.11
C LEU A 92 50.11 -35.51 -11.76
N LYS A 93 51.19 -35.15 -11.07
CA LYS A 93 51.51 -33.73 -10.79
C LYS A 93 51.85 -32.97 -12.07
N GLU A 94 52.55 -33.61 -13.00
CA GLU A 94 52.87 -33.01 -14.30
C GLU A 94 51.63 -32.86 -15.19
N GLU A 95 50.73 -33.85 -15.22
CA GLU A 95 49.48 -33.74 -15.96
C GLU A 95 48.52 -32.72 -15.34
N ILE A 96 48.38 -32.67 -14.01
CA ILE A 96 47.63 -31.60 -13.33
C ILE A 96 48.20 -30.23 -13.69
N SER A 97 49.53 -30.06 -13.63
CA SER A 97 50.20 -28.80 -14.01
C SER A 97 49.99 -28.42 -15.49
N ARG A 98 49.88 -29.43 -16.37
CA ARG A 98 49.60 -29.27 -17.81
C ARG A 98 48.15 -28.87 -18.05
N LEU A 99 47.21 -29.51 -17.36
CA LEU A 99 45.78 -29.20 -17.42
C LEU A 99 45.45 -27.82 -16.82
N THR A 100 46.03 -27.45 -15.68
CA THR A 100 45.86 -26.11 -15.09
C THR A 100 46.33 -25.01 -16.04
N LYS A 101 47.51 -25.16 -16.67
CA LYS A 101 47.97 -24.20 -17.70
C LYS A 101 47.05 -24.11 -18.90
N LYS A 102 46.49 -25.25 -19.35
CA LYS A 102 45.54 -25.31 -20.48
C LYS A 102 44.18 -24.69 -20.12
N LEU A 103 43.75 -24.80 -18.86
CA LEU A 103 42.57 -24.14 -18.30
C LEU A 103 42.78 -22.63 -18.17
N ASP A 104 43.93 -22.18 -17.64
CA ASP A 104 44.31 -20.75 -17.58
C ASP A 104 44.38 -20.12 -18.96
N GLN A 105 44.89 -20.85 -19.96
CA GLN A 105 44.93 -20.37 -21.35
C GLN A 105 43.50 -20.24 -21.91
N LYS A 106 42.67 -21.28 -21.82
CA LYS A 106 41.27 -21.19 -22.26
C LYS A 106 40.45 -20.15 -21.50
N SER A 107 40.74 -19.92 -20.22
CA SER A 107 40.11 -18.88 -19.40
C SER A 107 40.46 -17.47 -19.85
N LYS A 108 41.62 -17.28 -20.52
CA LYS A 108 42.02 -16.01 -21.14
C LYS A 108 41.47 -15.87 -22.56
N GLU A 109 41.47 -16.95 -23.34
CA GLU A 109 40.84 -16.99 -24.68
C GLU A 109 39.32 -16.76 -24.61
N ALA A 110 38.64 -17.26 -23.56
CA ALA A 110 37.22 -17.00 -23.28
C ALA A 110 36.95 -15.66 -22.57
N ARG A 111 37.96 -14.81 -22.40
CA ARG A 111 37.87 -13.46 -21.79
C ARG A 111 38.48 -12.39 -22.68
N SER A 112 38.30 -12.49 -23.99
CA SER A 112 38.34 -11.31 -24.85
C SER A 112 37.19 -10.38 -24.42
N GLU A 113 37.51 -9.27 -23.75
CA GLU A 113 36.52 -8.23 -23.48
C GLU A 113 35.96 -7.74 -24.83
N PRO A 114 34.63 -7.61 -24.98
CA PRO A 114 34.03 -7.19 -26.25
C PRO A 114 34.52 -5.80 -26.61
N SER A 115 34.90 -5.60 -27.88
CA SER A 115 35.43 -4.33 -28.36
C SER A 115 34.39 -3.21 -28.21
N GLU A 116 34.85 -1.95 -28.12
CA GLU A 116 33.95 -0.80 -28.02
C GLU A 116 32.94 -0.73 -29.19
N GLU A 117 33.33 -1.22 -30.37
CA GLU A 117 32.47 -1.32 -31.55
C GLU A 117 31.39 -2.41 -31.41
N GLU A 118 31.72 -3.58 -30.87
CA GLU A 118 30.74 -4.63 -30.54
C GLU A 118 29.80 -4.18 -29.42
N LEU A 119 30.32 -3.51 -28.39
CA LEU A 119 29.54 -2.96 -27.29
C LEU A 119 28.59 -1.85 -27.77
N PHE A 120 29.05 -0.99 -28.68
CA PHE A 120 28.23 0.04 -29.33
C PHE A 120 27.14 -0.58 -30.20
N LYS A 121 27.49 -1.58 -31.03
CA LYS A 121 26.55 -2.32 -31.88
C LYS A 121 25.47 -3.02 -31.05
N LEU A 122 25.84 -3.70 -29.96
CA LEU A 122 24.91 -4.31 -29.02
C LEU A 122 23.99 -3.26 -28.37
N LYS A 123 24.54 -2.13 -27.92
CA LYS A 123 23.77 -1.01 -27.35
C LYS A 123 22.78 -0.41 -28.34
N CYS A 124 23.12 -0.34 -29.63
CA CYS A 124 22.21 0.03 -30.70
C CYS A 124 21.11 -1.03 -30.93
N MET A 125 21.46 -2.32 -31.00
CA MET A 125 20.47 -3.41 -31.12
C MET A 125 19.48 -3.42 -29.95
N CYS A 126 19.94 -3.28 -28.70
CA CYS A 126 19.07 -3.16 -27.53
C CYS A 126 18.19 -1.90 -27.56
N LYS A 127 18.60 -0.82 -28.23
CA LYS A 127 17.75 0.36 -28.44
C LYS A 127 16.66 0.08 -29.47
N TYR A 128 17.00 -0.52 -30.61
CA TYR A 128 16.01 -0.88 -31.63
C TYR A 128 14.99 -1.90 -31.11
N ALA A 129 15.43 -2.96 -30.43
CA ALA A 129 14.54 -3.94 -29.81
C ALA A 129 13.58 -3.30 -28.78
N LYS A 130 14.03 -2.30 -28.00
CA LYS A 130 13.15 -1.54 -27.10
C LYS A 130 12.14 -0.65 -27.83
N GLN A 131 12.50 -0.10 -28.99
CA GLN A 131 11.53 0.64 -29.82
C GLN A 131 10.51 -0.30 -30.45
N GLU A 132 10.95 -1.44 -30.97
CA GLU A 132 10.09 -2.47 -31.58
C GLU A 132 9.12 -3.08 -30.57
N VAL A 133 9.57 -3.43 -29.36
CA VAL A 133 8.69 -3.87 -28.26
C VAL A 133 7.65 -2.81 -27.88
N ASN A 134 8.03 -1.53 -27.84
CA ASN A 134 7.08 -0.45 -27.57
C ASN A 134 6.07 -0.28 -28.71
N GLU A 135 6.49 -0.36 -29.98
CA GLU A 135 5.59 -0.32 -31.12
C GLU A 135 4.62 -1.51 -31.15
N LEU A 136 5.10 -2.72 -30.83
CA LEU A 136 4.26 -3.92 -30.71
C LEU A 136 3.26 -3.78 -29.55
N LYS A 137 3.66 -3.17 -28.43
CA LYS A 137 2.77 -2.89 -27.30
C LYS A 137 1.66 -1.88 -27.68
N CYS A 138 2.00 -0.78 -28.37
CA CYS A 138 0.98 0.14 -28.88
C CYS A 138 0.02 -0.55 -29.85
N LYS A 139 0.54 -1.36 -30.80
CA LYS A 139 -0.28 -2.15 -31.74
C LYS A 139 -1.20 -3.15 -31.01
N LEU A 140 -0.75 -3.75 -29.91
CA LEU A 140 -1.56 -4.61 -29.05
C LEU A 140 -2.71 -3.83 -28.37
N GLU A 141 -2.41 -2.65 -27.82
CA GLU A 141 -3.39 -1.78 -27.16
C GLU A 141 -4.44 -1.24 -28.17
N ASP A 142 -4.03 -0.86 -29.38
CA ASP A 142 -4.92 -0.49 -30.49
C ASP A 142 -5.81 -1.65 -30.93
N MET A 143 -5.26 -2.87 -31.02
CA MET A 143 -6.02 -4.08 -31.33
C MET A 143 -7.03 -4.41 -30.22
N GLN A 144 -6.65 -4.29 -28.94
CA GLN A 144 -7.56 -4.50 -27.81
C GLN A 144 -8.74 -3.53 -27.83
N GLN A 145 -8.49 -2.22 -28.04
CA GLN A 145 -9.58 -1.25 -28.23
C GLN A 145 -10.48 -1.60 -29.43
N THR A 146 -9.90 -2.12 -30.51
CA THR A 146 -10.64 -2.50 -31.72
C THR A 146 -11.53 -3.73 -31.47
N VAL A 147 -11.04 -4.72 -30.70
CA VAL A 147 -11.84 -5.88 -30.27
C VAL A 147 -13.00 -5.43 -29.39
N SER A 148 -12.76 -4.67 -28.32
CA SER A 148 -13.84 -4.25 -27.40
C SER A 148 -14.90 -3.36 -28.06
N ARG A 149 -14.52 -2.48 -29.01
CA ARG A 149 -15.49 -1.75 -29.85
C ARG A 149 -16.29 -2.68 -30.76
N THR A 150 -15.70 -3.79 -31.22
CA THR A 150 -16.40 -4.77 -32.07
C THR A 150 -17.38 -5.58 -31.23
N GLU A 151 -17.00 -6.00 -30.03
CA GLU A 151 -17.86 -6.67 -29.04
C GLU A 151 -19.06 -5.79 -28.66
N GLU A 152 -18.82 -4.53 -28.30
CA GLU A 152 -19.88 -3.54 -28.01
C GLU A 152 -20.84 -3.36 -29.19
N ASN A 153 -20.33 -3.30 -30.43
CA ASN A 153 -21.19 -3.22 -31.62
C ASN A 153 -22.01 -4.51 -31.85
N VAL A 154 -21.44 -5.69 -31.56
CA VAL A 154 -22.13 -6.98 -31.68
C VAL A 154 -23.26 -7.09 -30.65
N ASP A 155 -23.03 -6.73 -29.39
CA ASP A 155 -24.07 -6.74 -28.36
C ASP A 155 -25.15 -5.68 -28.63
N ASN A 156 -24.79 -4.49 -29.12
CA ASN A 156 -25.77 -3.50 -29.57
C ASN A 156 -26.63 -4.02 -30.74
N LEU A 157 -26.04 -4.69 -31.74
CA LEU A 157 -26.79 -5.33 -32.83
C LEU A 157 -27.69 -6.46 -32.32
N ARG A 158 -27.22 -7.26 -31.36
CA ARG A 158 -27.98 -8.35 -30.74
C ARG A 158 -29.19 -7.84 -29.96
N ASN A 159 -29.03 -6.77 -29.18
CA ASN A 159 -30.12 -6.13 -28.46
C ASN A 159 -31.18 -5.56 -29.42
N ASN A 160 -30.76 -4.85 -30.47
CA ASN A 160 -31.65 -4.36 -31.52
C ASN A 160 -32.41 -5.50 -32.25
N SER A 161 -31.78 -6.66 -32.44
CA SER A 161 -32.43 -7.84 -33.04
C SER A 161 -33.52 -8.44 -32.14
N LEU A 162 -33.25 -8.55 -30.83
CA LEU A 162 -34.23 -9.04 -29.84
C LEU A 162 -35.43 -8.10 -29.70
N ASP A 163 -35.19 -6.78 -29.72
CA ASP A 163 -36.26 -5.78 -29.75
C ASP A 163 -37.08 -5.86 -31.06
N HIS A 164 -36.45 -6.18 -32.20
CA HIS A 164 -37.14 -6.35 -33.47
C HIS A 164 -38.04 -7.60 -33.49
N GLU A 165 -37.53 -8.76 -33.05
CA GLU A 165 -38.32 -10.00 -32.93
C GLU A 165 -39.51 -9.80 -31.98
N SER A 166 -39.28 -9.21 -30.79
CA SER A 166 -40.37 -8.92 -29.86
C SER A 166 -41.33 -7.85 -30.37
N SER A 167 -40.97 -7.05 -31.37
CA SER A 167 -41.87 -6.10 -32.02
C SER A 167 -42.71 -6.77 -33.11
N ILE A 168 -42.15 -7.71 -33.86
CA ILE A 168 -42.89 -8.53 -34.83
C ILE A 168 -43.95 -9.37 -34.11
N GLU A 169 -43.58 -10.07 -33.03
CA GLU A 169 -44.52 -10.87 -32.22
C GLU A 169 -45.70 -10.01 -31.72
N LYS A 170 -45.42 -8.81 -31.17
CA LYS A 170 -46.46 -7.86 -30.74
C LYS A 170 -47.33 -7.37 -31.90
N ILE A 171 -46.79 -7.22 -33.11
CA ILE A 171 -47.55 -6.81 -34.30
C ILE A 171 -48.47 -7.94 -34.77
N GLU A 172 -48.01 -9.20 -34.80
CA GLU A 172 -48.88 -10.35 -35.09
C GLU A 172 -49.98 -10.52 -34.04
N ASP A 173 -49.63 -10.38 -32.76
CA ASP A 173 -50.54 -10.50 -31.63
C ASP A 173 -51.55 -9.32 -31.56
N LEU A 174 -51.23 -8.16 -32.14
CA LEU A 174 -52.17 -7.05 -32.36
C LEU A 174 -53.04 -7.26 -33.60
N ASN A 175 -52.48 -7.71 -34.73
CA ASN A 175 -53.22 -8.03 -35.95
C ASN A 175 -54.25 -9.13 -35.72
N LYS A 176 -53.92 -10.13 -34.89
CA LYS A 176 -54.86 -11.17 -34.47
C LYS A 176 -56.03 -10.57 -33.68
N LYS A 177 -55.76 -9.77 -32.65
CA LYS A 177 -56.81 -9.09 -31.86
C LYS A 177 -57.67 -8.14 -32.69
N LEU A 178 -57.08 -7.48 -33.69
CA LEU A 178 -57.82 -6.66 -34.66
C LEU A 178 -58.80 -7.52 -35.46
N LYS A 179 -58.34 -8.64 -36.00
CA LYS A 179 -59.15 -9.58 -36.78
C LYS A 179 -60.24 -10.24 -35.94
N ASP A 180 -59.93 -10.65 -34.71
CA ASP A 180 -60.90 -11.20 -33.76
C ASP A 180 -62.02 -10.17 -33.46
N LEU A 181 -61.66 -8.88 -33.33
CA LEU A 181 -62.61 -7.77 -33.13
C LEU A 181 -63.40 -7.38 -34.40
N GLU A 182 -62.81 -7.51 -35.59
CA GLU A 182 -63.51 -7.35 -36.87
C GLU A 182 -64.53 -8.48 -37.11
N GLU A 183 -64.20 -9.71 -36.71
CA GLU A 183 -65.12 -10.86 -36.72
C GLU A 183 -66.23 -10.67 -35.69
N GLU A 184 -65.92 -10.24 -34.45
CA GLU A 184 -66.94 -9.88 -33.43
C GLU A 184 -67.85 -8.74 -33.92
N TYR A 185 -67.32 -7.67 -34.52
CA TYR A 185 -68.12 -6.57 -35.07
C TYR A 185 -69.02 -7.05 -36.22
N GLN A 186 -68.51 -7.92 -37.08
CA GLN A 186 -69.31 -8.54 -38.14
C GLN A 186 -70.39 -9.48 -37.59
N GLU A 187 -70.13 -10.25 -36.54
CA GLU A 187 -71.16 -11.07 -35.89
C GLU A 187 -72.18 -10.18 -35.18
N LEU A 188 -71.76 -9.12 -34.50
CA LEU A 188 -72.66 -8.18 -33.83
C LEU A 188 -73.59 -7.47 -34.83
N ALA A 189 -73.08 -7.11 -36.01
CA ALA A 189 -73.86 -6.54 -37.12
C ALA A 189 -74.77 -7.56 -37.84
N LYS A 190 -74.48 -8.86 -37.74
CA LYS A 190 -75.36 -9.95 -38.25
C LYS A 190 -76.38 -10.41 -37.18
N SER A 191 -76.04 -10.23 -35.90
CA SER A 191 -76.92 -10.52 -34.77
C SER A 191 -78.05 -9.50 -34.73
N SER A 192 -79.29 -9.98 -34.60
CA SER A 192 -80.49 -9.12 -34.58
C SER A 192 -80.63 -8.41 -33.22
N ASN A 193 -79.74 -7.45 -32.97
CA ASN A 193 -79.88 -6.43 -31.92
C ASN A 193 -80.78 -5.28 -32.35
N GLU A 194 -81.18 -5.23 -33.63
CA GLU A 194 -82.26 -4.38 -34.09
C GLU A 194 -83.59 -4.85 -33.48
N ILE A 195 -83.97 -4.17 -32.39
CA ILE A 195 -85.35 -3.77 -32.19
C ILE A 195 -85.75 -2.99 -33.45
N ASN A 196 -86.30 -3.70 -34.44
CA ASN A 196 -86.55 -3.15 -35.77
C ASN A 196 -87.46 -1.91 -35.66
N ILE A 197 -86.91 -0.75 -35.98
CA ILE A 197 -87.61 0.53 -35.79
C ILE A 197 -88.84 0.61 -36.72
N ALA A 198 -88.83 -0.12 -37.85
CA ALA A 198 -90.00 -0.26 -38.72
C ALA A 198 -91.13 -1.15 -38.16
N ASP A 199 -90.95 -1.80 -37.01
CA ASP A 199 -92.00 -2.51 -36.28
C ASP A 199 -92.60 -1.69 -35.12
N LEU A 200 -91.90 -0.67 -34.61
CA LEU A 200 -92.47 0.31 -33.65
C LEU A 200 -93.70 1.01 -34.22
N ASP A 201 -93.64 1.46 -35.48
CA ASP A 201 -94.76 2.10 -36.18
C ASP A 201 -95.99 1.18 -36.33
N LYS A 202 -95.82 -0.14 -36.26
CA LYS A 202 -96.92 -1.14 -36.32
C LYS A 202 -97.50 -1.46 -34.94
N ILE A 203 -96.78 -1.10 -33.88
CA ILE A 203 -97.07 -1.38 -32.47
C ILE A 203 -97.69 -0.18 -31.76
N LEU A 204 -97.44 1.04 -32.26
CA LEU A 204 -97.96 2.30 -31.71
C LEU A 204 -99.35 2.71 -32.27
N VAL A 205 -99.96 1.88 -33.12
CA VAL A 205 -101.32 2.09 -33.67
C VAL A 205 -102.39 1.60 -32.67
N PRO A 206 -103.55 2.26 -32.50
CA PRO A 206 -104.60 1.83 -31.58
C PRO A 206 -105.10 0.39 -31.80
N GLU A 207 -105.15 -0.08 -33.06
CA GLU A 207 -105.52 -1.45 -33.44
C GLU A 207 -104.31 -2.43 -33.53
N ALA A 208 -103.18 -2.12 -32.89
CA ALA A 208 -101.98 -2.96 -32.94
C ALA A 208 -102.24 -4.40 -32.47
N ASN A 209 -101.65 -5.37 -33.17
CA ASN A 209 -101.82 -6.79 -32.85
C ASN A 209 -101.13 -7.12 -31.50
N LEU A 210 -101.93 -7.39 -30.47
CA LEU A 210 -101.47 -7.67 -29.10
C LEU A 210 -100.36 -8.74 -29.02
N LYS A 211 -100.36 -9.73 -29.93
CA LYS A 211 -99.27 -10.73 -29.98
C LYS A 211 -97.93 -10.08 -30.36
N LEU A 212 -97.93 -9.21 -31.38
CA LEU A 212 -96.74 -8.49 -31.84
C LEU A 212 -96.22 -7.52 -30.76
N VAL A 213 -97.12 -6.84 -30.05
CA VAL A 213 -96.77 -5.95 -28.91
C VAL A 213 -96.07 -6.74 -27.80
N ASN A 214 -96.61 -7.91 -27.44
CA ASN A 214 -96.01 -8.77 -26.40
C ASN A 214 -94.66 -9.36 -26.84
N GLU A 215 -94.53 -9.79 -28.10
CA GLU A 215 -93.29 -10.34 -28.66
C GLU A 215 -92.18 -9.28 -28.70
N PHE A 216 -92.52 -8.05 -29.10
CA PHE A 216 -91.64 -6.89 -29.02
C PHE A 216 -91.22 -6.57 -27.57
N PHE A 217 -92.17 -6.53 -26.63
CA PHE A 217 -91.87 -6.27 -25.22
C PHE A 217 -90.90 -7.31 -24.62
N VAL A 218 -91.09 -8.60 -24.92
CA VAL A 218 -90.19 -9.67 -24.47
C VAL A 218 -88.79 -9.50 -25.08
N ASN A 219 -88.69 -9.12 -26.36
CA ASN A 219 -87.40 -8.85 -27.01
C ASN A 219 -86.69 -7.62 -26.41
N VAL A 220 -87.41 -6.54 -26.13
CA VAL A 220 -86.88 -5.36 -25.41
C VAL A 220 -86.41 -5.73 -24.00
N GLN A 221 -87.21 -6.48 -23.24
CA GLN A 221 -86.84 -6.91 -21.89
C GLN A 221 -85.61 -7.82 -21.89
N LYS A 222 -85.49 -8.72 -22.87
CA LYS A 222 -84.29 -9.56 -23.06
C LYS A 222 -83.05 -8.73 -23.40
N ARG A 223 -83.16 -7.75 -24.30
CA ARG A 223 -82.03 -6.86 -24.65
C ARG A 223 -81.63 -5.94 -23.49
N LEU A 224 -82.59 -5.47 -22.69
CA LEU A 224 -82.32 -4.71 -21.47
C LEU A 224 -81.51 -5.54 -20.45
N GLY A 225 -81.97 -6.75 -20.12
CA GLY A 225 -81.24 -7.63 -19.19
C GLY A 225 -79.85 -8.00 -19.71
N GLN A 226 -79.68 -8.15 -21.03
CA GLN A 226 -78.36 -8.35 -21.64
C GLN A 226 -77.47 -7.11 -21.42
N LEU A 227 -77.96 -5.90 -21.74
CA LEU A 227 -77.23 -4.63 -21.52
C LEU A 227 -76.87 -4.41 -20.04
N GLU A 228 -77.72 -4.82 -19.10
CA GLU A 228 -77.43 -4.77 -17.65
C GLU A 228 -76.27 -5.71 -17.27
N THR A 229 -76.20 -6.91 -17.85
CA THR A 229 -75.06 -7.84 -17.64
C THR A 229 -73.78 -7.38 -18.35
N GLU A 230 -73.88 -6.83 -19.56
CA GLU A 230 -72.76 -6.22 -20.30
C GLU A 230 -72.17 -5.05 -19.49
N ASN A 231 -73.01 -4.11 -19.03
CA ASN A 231 -72.60 -2.96 -18.20
C ASN A 231 -72.00 -3.37 -16.85
N SER A 232 -72.59 -4.39 -16.19
CA SER A 232 -72.03 -4.95 -14.94
C SER A 232 -70.63 -5.53 -15.16
N THR A 233 -70.42 -6.22 -16.28
CA THR A 233 -69.14 -6.83 -16.66
C THR A 233 -68.10 -5.75 -17.01
N LEU A 234 -68.46 -4.77 -17.82
CA LEU A 234 -67.63 -3.61 -18.16
C LEU A 234 -67.23 -2.82 -16.90
N SER A 235 -68.16 -2.62 -15.96
CA SER A 235 -67.91 -1.95 -14.67
C SER A 235 -66.94 -2.73 -13.78
N ALA A 236 -66.96 -4.06 -13.81
CA ALA A 236 -65.99 -4.89 -13.10
C ALA A 236 -64.60 -4.83 -13.75
N THR A 237 -64.52 -4.95 -15.08
CA THR A 237 -63.29 -4.83 -15.85
C THR A 237 -62.65 -3.45 -15.70
N LEU A 238 -63.43 -2.37 -15.71
CA LEU A 238 -62.94 -1.02 -15.47
C LEU A 238 -62.28 -0.90 -14.09
N LYS A 239 -62.94 -1.38 -13.03
CA LYS A 239 -62.37 -1.38 -11.66
C LYS A 239 -61.08 -2.18 -11.56
N LYS A 240 -60.99 -3.35 -12.21
CA LYS A 240 -59.75 -4.14 -12.29
C LYS A 240 -58.64 -3.34 -12.97
N ASN A 241 -58.93 -2.75 -14.13
CA ASN A 241 -57.95 -2.02 -14.92
C ASN A 241 -57.45 -0.77 -14.17
N THR A 242 -58.33 0.01 -13.51
CA THR A 242 -57.92 1.15 -12.66
C THR A 242 -56.96 0.72 -11.55
N LEU A 243 -57.22 -0.41 -10.88
CA LEU A 243 -56.36 -0.93 -9.82
C LEU A 243 -55.00 -1.40 -10.36
N GLU A 244 -54.97 -1.95 -11.57
CA GLU A 244 -53.74 -2.34 -12.27
C GLU A 244 -52.93 -1.11 -12.73
N THR A 245 -53.57 -0.08 -13.30
CA THR A 245 -52.94 1.22 -13.62
C THR A 245 -52.31 1.86 -12.39
N ASN A 246 -52.99 1.84 -11.24
CA ASN A 246 -52.45 2.38 -9.99
C ASN A 246 -51.20 1.59 -9.51
N LYS A 247 -51.23 0.25 -9.59
CA LYS A 247 -50.07 -0.60 -9.27
C LYS A 247 -48.89 -0.36 -10.23
N LEU A 248 -49.15 -0.10 -11.51
CA LEU A 248 -48.11 0.25 -12.48
C LEU A 248 -47.52 1.62 -12.18
N LYS A 249 -48.36 2.62 -11.85
CA LYS A 249 -47.89 3.95 -11.45
C LYS A 249 -46.99 3.89 -10.22
N GLU A 250 -47.39 3.17 -9.17
CA GLU A 250 -46.53 2.95 -7.99
C GLU A 250 -45.17 2.31 -8.34
N LYS A 251 -45.14 1.36 -9.29
CA LYS A 251 -43.89 0.75 -9.75
C LYS A 251 -43.02 1.76 -10.49
N CYS A 252 -43.60 2.61 -11.33
CA CYS A 252 -42.89 3.70 -12.00
C CYS A 252 -42.31 4.69 -11.00
N ASP A 253 -43.10 5.17 -10.04
CA ASP A 253 -42.64 6.12 -9.00
C ASP A 253 -41.48 5.52 -8.17
N LYS A 254 -41.57 4.22 -7.81
CA LYS A 254 -40.52 3.46 -7.12
C LYS A 254 -39.29 3.17 -7.99
N ALA A 255 -39.40 3.18 -9.31
CA ALA A 255 -38.26 3.09 -10.22
C ALA A 255 -37.57 4.46 -10.37
N SER A 256 -38.34 5.54 -10.57
CA SER A 256 -37.81 6.89 -10.69
C SER A 256 -37.06 7.37 -9.44
N SER A 257 -37.48 6.98 -8.23
CA SER A 257 -36.72 7.28 -7.01
C SER A 257 -35.37 6.54 -6.94
N ARG A 258 -35.31 5.27 -7.40
CA ARG A 258 -34.06 4.51 -7.52
C ARG A 258 -33.09 5.12 -8.53
N TYR A 259 -33.58 5.60 -9.69
CA TYR A 259 -32.74 6.28 -10.67
C TYR A 259 -32.11 7.56 -10.11
N ARG A 260 -32.89 8.42 -9.42
CA ARG A 260 -32.34 9.61 -8.76
C ARG A 260 -31.24 9.26 -7.74
N SER A 261 -31.48 8.27 -6.88
CA SER A 261 -30.49 7.79 -5.92
C SER A 261 -29.24 7.21 -6.61
N ASN A 262 -29.39 6.56 -7.77
CA ASN A 262 -28.26 6.07 -8.56
C ASN A 262 -27.43 7.22 -9.17
N ASP A 263 -28.07 8.29 -9.64
CA ASP A 263 -27.36 9.47 -10.18
C ASP A 263 -26.70 10.32 -9.07
N GLU A 264 -27.33 10.41 -7.89
CA GLU A 264 -26.68 10.95 -6.68
C GLU A 264 -25.42 10.16 -6.28
N LEU A 265 -25.46 8.82 -6.40
CA LEU A 265 -24.29 7.96 -6.17
C LEU A 265 -23.20 8.16 -7.24
N LYS A 266 -23.55 8.33 -8.52
CA LYS A 266 -22.58 8.67 -9.59
C LYS A 266 -21.93 10.03 -9.37
N ASN A 267 -22.66 11.02 -8.82
CA ASN A 267 -22.09 12.31 -8.49
C ASN A 267 -21.08 12.19 -7.34
N LYS A 268 -21.45 11.51 -6.25
CA LYS A 268 -20.54 11.22 -5.13
C LYS A 268 -19.32 10.40 -5.53
N LEU A 269 -19.46 9.46 -6.48
CA LEU A 269 -18.34 8.70 -7.03
C LEU A 269 -17.37 9.61 -7.78
N ARG A 270 -17.86 10.49 -8.67
CA ARG A 270 -17.02 11.46 -9.39
C ARG A 270 -16.35 12.48 -8.47
N GLU A 271 -17.05 12.95 -7.44
CA GLU A 271 -16.47 13.80 -6.40
C GLU A 271 -15.33 13.08 -5.64
N LEU A 272 -15.47 11.77 -5.38
CA LEU A 272 -14.44 10.95 -4.75
C LEU A 272 -13.25 10.69 -5.68
N GLU A 273 -13.50 10.38 -6.96
CA GLU A 273 -12.48 10.20 -8.01
C GLU A 273 -11.66 11.48 -8.22
N GLU A 274 -12.32 12.64 -8.35
CA GLU A 274 -11.64 13.94 -8.42
C GLU A 274 -10.78 14.20 -7.18
N ASN A 275 -11.28 13.88 -5.99
CA ASN A 275 -10.55 14.14 -4.74
C ASN A 275 -9.38 13.17 -4.58
N TYR A 276 -9.51 11.91 -4.99
CA TYR A 276 -8.40 10.96 -5.10
C TYR A 276 -7.29 11.50 -6.01
N MET A 277 -7.64 11.94 -7.24
CA MET A 277 -6.66 12.53 -8.16
C MET A 277 -5.97 13.78 -7.59
N LYS A 278 -6.69 14.64 -6.86
CA LYS A 278 -6.11 15.79 -6.14
C LYS A 278 -5.10 15.34 -5.08
N TYR A 279 -5.39 14.28 -4.33
CA TYR A 279 -4.45 13.73 -3.34
C TYR A 279 -3.22 13.09 -4.01
N THR A 280 -3.37 12.33 -5.10
CA THR A 280 -2.23 11.77 -5.84
C THR A 280 -1.30 12.88 -6.35
N MET A 281 -1.83 13.97 -6.91
CA MET A 281 -1.01 15.12 -7.33
C MET A 281 -0.29 15.84 -6.17
N ILE A 282 -0.90 15.85 -4.97
CA ILE A 282 -0.26 16.39 -3.76
C ILE A 282 0.84 15.46 -3.26
N GLU A 283 0.63 14.15 -3.29
CA GLU A 283 1.60 13.13 -2.92
C GLU A 283 2.81 13.10 -3.87
N GLU A 284 2.59 13.13 -5.19
CA GLU A 284 3.64 13.29 -6.21
C GLU A 284 4.49 14.54 -5.95
N LYS A 285 3.84 15.68 -5.65
CA LYS A 285 4.55 16.93 -5.33
C LYS A 285 5.34 16.82 -4.02
N LEU A 286 4.75 16.25 -2.96
CA LEU A 286 5.44 16.08 -1.68
C LEU A 286 6.66 15.16 -1.81
N ASN A 287 6.56 14.08 -2.59
CA ASN A 287 7.68 13.20 -2.89
C ASN A 287 8.77 13.91 -3.70
N GLN A 288 8.39 14.81 -4.63
CA GLN A 288 9.35 15.62 -5.37
C GLN A 288 10.03 16.70 -4.50
N ASP A 289 9.26 17.42 -3.67
CA ASP A 289 9.77 18.41 -2.71
C ASP A 289 10.71 17.75 -1.67
N LEU A 290 10.36 16.54 -1.18
CA LEU A 290 11.18 15.74 -0.27
C LEU A 290 12.49 15.30 -0.92
N LYS A 291 12.44 14.81 -2.17
CA LYS A 291 13.65 14.45 -2.92
C LYS A 291 14.59 15.64 -3.15
N VAL A 292 14.05 16.84 -3.40
CA VAL A 292 14.86 18.07 -3.47
C VAL A 292 15.51 18.36 -2.12
N ALA A 293 14.79 18.21 -1.01
CA ALA A 293 15.36 18.40 0.34
C ALA A 293 16.44 17.36 0.67
N GLU A 294 16.32 16.10 0.21
CA GLU A 294 17.36 15.07 0.34
C GLU A 294 18.60 15.41 -0.50
N GLU A 295 18.43 15.89 -1.74
CA GLU A 295 19.52 16.33 -2.60
C GLU A 295 20.23 17.56 -2.02
N GLU A 296 19.50 18.56 -1.51
CA GLU A 296 20.05 19.71 -0.81
C GLU A 296 20.80 19.31 0.48
N PHE A 297 20.22 18.43 1.30
CA PHE A 297 20.87 17.90 2.50
C PHE A 297 22.17 17.17 2.15
N ALA A 298 22.16 16.32 1.13
CA ALA A 298 23.35 15.63 0.65
C ALA A 298 24.43 16.63 0.18
N ILE A 299 24.06 17.65 -0.59
CA ILE A 299 24.99 18.72 -1.01
C ILE A 299 25.58 19.44 0.20
N HIS A 300 24.75 19.86 1.16
CA HIS A 300 25.18 20.56 2.37
C HIS A 300 26.07 19.71 3.28
N HIS A 301 25.78 18.42 3.44
CA HIS A 301 26.63 17.47 4.15
C HIS A 301 28.00 17.27 3.46
N HIS A 302 28.04 17.34 2.13
CA HIS A 302 29.26 17.08 1.36
C HIS A 302 30.15 18.30 1.12
N ARG A 303 29.70 19.53 1.44
CA ARG A 303 30.49 20.78 1.29
C ARG A 303 31.85 20.70 1.99
N PRO A 304 32.96 21.13 1.35
CA PRO A 304 34.28 21.17 1.98
C PRO A 304 34.34 22.03 3.24
N GLU A 305 33.55 23.10 3.29
CA GLU A 305 33.42 24.03 4.42
C GLU A 305 32.97 23.26 5.69
N ASN A 306 31.84 22.56 5.61
CA ASN A 306 31.30 21.75 6.71
C ASN A 306 32.20 20.55 7.07
N LYS A 307 32.98 20.02 6.11
CA LYS A 307 33.97 18.97 6.37
C LYS A 307 35.20 19.46 7.14
N HIS A 308 35.61 20.72 6.92
CA HIS A 308 36.63 21.34 7.76
C HIS A 308 36.10 21.59 9.18
N ASP A 309 34.89 22.11 9.34
CA ASP A 309 34.32 22.37 10.68
C ASP A 309 34.10 21.07 11.47
N THR A 310 33.58 20.01 10.85
CA THR A 310 33.42 18.69 11.52
C THR A 310 34.76 18.04 11.85
N SER A 311 35.75 18.06 10.95
CA SER A 311 37.09 17.52 11.24
C SER A 311 37.85 18.37 12.28
N SER A 312 37.61 19.68 12.33
CA SER A 312 38.20 20.61 13.30
C SER A 312 37.56 20.42 14.68
N ALA A 313 36.23 20.27 14.74
CA ALA A 313 35.49 19.95 15.96
C ALA A 313 35.88 18.58 16.52
N GLN A 314 35.99 17.55 15.68
CA GLN A 314 36.46 16.23 16.13
C GLN A 314 37.88 16.33 16.71
N LYS A 315 38.81 16.99 16.01
CA LYS A 315 40.16 17.19 16.53
C LYS A 315 40.16 17.96 17.86
N MET A 316 39.31 18.96 18.03
CA MET A 316 39.18 19.67 19.31
C MET A 316 38.63 18.79 20.43
N LEU A 317 37.78 17.80 20.13
CA LEU A 317 37.37 16.77 21.09
C LEU A 317 38.53 15.83 21.43
N ASP A 318 39.28 15.36 20.42
CA ASP A 318 40.45 14.49 20.61
C ASP A 318 41.56 15.18 21.46
N ASP A 319 41.85 16.46 21.17
CA ASP A 319 42.81 17.29 21.92
C ASP A 319 42.32 17.55 23.36
N LEU A 320 41.01 17.66 23.60
CA LEU A 320 40.42 17.80 24.95
C LEU A 320 40.42 16.48 25.74
N GLU A 321 40.16 15.34 25.09
CA GLU A 321 40.24 14.02 25.72
C GLU A 321 41.69 13.71 26.13
N ALA A 322 42.67 14.01 25.28
CA ALA A 322 44.08 13.90 25.60
C ALA A 322 44.50 14.78 26.80
N MET A 323 43.97 16.00 26.91
CA MET A 323 44.18 16.85 28.09
C MET A 323 43.50 16.28 29.35
N ALA A 324 42.27 15.78 29.25
CA ALA A 324 41.56 15.19 30.39
C ALA A 324 42.24 13.92 30.94
N ILE A 325 42.81 13.09 30.06
CA ILE A 325 43.63 11.92 30.45
C ILE A 325 44.91 12.39 31.17
N LYS A 326 45.63 13.36 30.61
CA LYS A 326 46.86 13.88 31.23
C LYS A 326 46.60 14.55 32.59
N ASP A 327 45.55 15.35 32.71
CA ASP A 327 45.18 16.00 33.98
C ASP A 327 44.79 14.96 35.05
N LYS A 328 44.17 13.84 34.65
CA LYS A 328 43.90 12.70 35.54
C LYS A 328 45.21 12.03 36.02
N ASP A 329 46.17 11.79 35.13
CA ASP A 329 47.47 11.21 35.49
C ASP A 329 48.27 12.15 36.43
N ASP A 330 48.24 13.46 36.17
CA ASP A 330 48.85 14.48 37.04
C ASP A 330 48.17 14.53 38.42
N ILE A 331 46.84 14.36 38.48
CA ILE A 331 46.08 14.24 39.74
C ILE A 331 46.51 12.97 40.51
N GLU A 332 46.55 11.81 39.88
CA GLU A 332 46.97 10.55 40.53
C GLU A 332 48.42 10.65 41.06
N GLN A 333 49.32 11.30 40.31
CA GLN A 333 50.68 11.56 40.78
C GLN A 333 50.72 12.53 41.97
N LEU A 334 49.91 13.59 41.96
CA LEU A 334 49.80 14.54 43.08
C LEU A 334 49.19 13.89 44.32
N GLU A 335 48.19 13.01 44.18
CA GLU A 335 47.64 12.24 45.30
C GLU A 335 48.68 11.30 45.92
N PHE A 336 49.48 10.62 45.09
CA PHE A 336 50.59 9.78 45.56
C PHE A 336 51.62 10.59 46.34
N GLN A 337 52.09 11.72 45.80
CA GLN A 337 53.02 12.62 46.51
C GLN A 337 52.43 13.15 47.81
N LEU A 338 51.16 13.56 47.80
CA LEU A 338 50.47 14.11 48.97
C LEU A 338 50.27 13.04 50.05
N GLN A 339 50.03 11.78 49.67
CA GLN A 339 50.00 10.66 50.60
C GLN A 339 51.39 10.31 51.16
N GLU A 340 52.44 10.39 50.36
CA GLU A 340 53.83 10.27 50.84
C GLU A 340 54.15 11.38 51.87
N LYS A 341 53.80 12.65 51.58
CA LYS A 341 54.00 13.75 52.54
C LYS A 341 53.12 13.61 53.80
N ARG A 342 51.89 13.08 53.70
CA ARG A 342 51.05 12.71 54.87
C ARG A 342 51.72 11.63 55.72
N ASN A 343 52.34 10.63 55.11
CA ASN A 343 53.06 9.57 55.83
C ASN A 343 54.35 10.08 56.48
N LEU A 344 55.14 10.90 55.77
CA LEU A 344 56.31 11.61 56.33
C LEU A 344 55.91 12.51 57.51
N LEU A 345 54.81 13.27 57.41
CA LEU A 345 54.29 14.10 58.49
C LEU A 345 53.80 13.25 59.68
N ARG A 346 53.18 12.09 59.43
CA ARG A 346 52.77 11.14 60.48
C ARG A 346 53.99 10.55 61.19
N ALA A 347 55.04 10.18 60.47
CA ALA A 347 56.30 9.71 61.04
C ALA A 347 57.02 10.82 61.83
N ALA A 348 57.09 12.05 61.30
CA ALA A 348 57.65 13.20 62.00
C ALA A 348 56.87 13.55 63.28
N ARG A 349 55.53 13.41 63.28
CA ARG A 349 54.71 13.57 64.48
C ARG A 349 54.91 12.44 65.49
N ALA A 350 55.08 11.20 65.05
CA ALA A 350 55.28 10.04 65.93
C ALA A 350 56.67 10.02 66.58
N TYR A 351 57.74 10.22 65.79
CA TYR A 351 59.12 10.10 66.25
C TYR A 351 59.73 11.45 66.66
N GLY A 352 59.37 12.56 65.99
CA GLY A 352 59.92 13.89 66.26
C GLY A 352 59.44 14.51 67.58
N LEU A 353 58.19 14.25 68.00
CA LEU A 353 57.67 14.74 69.29
C LEU A 353 58.28 14.01 70.51
N GLN A 354 58.97 12.88 70.33
CA GLN A 354 59.56 12.15 71.46
C GLN A 354 60.92 12.69 71.95
N ARG A 355 61.54 13.66 71.26
CA ARG A 355 62.90 14.13 71.62
C ARG A 355 63.13 15.65 71.56
N SER A 356 62.38 16.42 72.34
CA SER A 356 62.93 17.54 73.13
C SER A 356 61.88 18.16 74.07
N LYS A 357 62.34 18.94 75.05
CA LYS A 357 61.49 19.85 75.85
C LYS A 357 61.21 21.15 75.08
N THR A 358 60.68 21.06 73.85
CA THR A 358 60.14 22.24 73.17
C THR A 358 58.99 22.81 74.01
N SER A 359 59.14 24.06 74.44
CA SER A 359 58.20 24.71 75.35
C SER A 359 56.76 24.62 74.83
N ASN A 360 55.81 24.36 75.72
CA ASN A 360 54.37 24.34 75.39
C ASN A 360 53.95 25.60 74.62
N LYS A 361 54.58 26.75 74.93
CA LYS A 361 54.37 28.01 74.20
C LYS A 361 54.62 27.85 72.69
N LEU A 362 55.72 27.23 72.27
CA LEU A 362 56.03 27.05 70.84
C LEU A 362 54.99 26.16 70.13
N ARG A 363 54.41 25.19 70.85
CA ARG A 363 53.31 24.37 70.31
C ARG A 363 52.04 25.22 70.12
N SER A 364 51.64 26.00 71.11
CA SER A 364 50.49 26.90 71.00
C SER A 364 50.71 28.02 69.98
N ASP A 365 51.93 28.54 69.84
CA ASP A 365 52.29 29.52 68.81
C ASP A 365 52.15 28.91 67.40
N MET A 366 52.53 27.63 67.20
CA MET A 366 52.31 26.91 65.93
C MET A 366 50.84 26.54 65.67
N GLU A 367 50.09 26.16 66.71
CA GLU A 367 48.65 25.87 66.61
C GLU A 367 47.86 27.15 66.25
N LEU A 368 48.19 28.28 66.88
CA LEU A 368 47.63 29.59 66.57
C LEU A 368 47.99 30.05 65.15
N LEU A 369 49.24 29.87 64.72
CA LEU A 369 49.65 30.16 63.34
C LEU A 369 48.88 29.30 62.32
N GLY A 370 48.61 28.03 62.64
CA GLY A 370 47.78 27.15 61.82
C GLY A 370 46.33 27.66 61.69
N LEU A 371 45.72 28.10 62.78
CA LEU A 371 44.38 28.72 62.76
C LEU A 371 44.36 30.01 61.92
N VAL A 372 45.33 30.90 62.12
CA VAL A 372 45.45 32.16 61.37
C VAL A 372 45.62 31.90 59.87
N LEU A 373 46.41 30.90 59.47
CA LEU A 373 46.55 30.52 58.05
C LEU A 373 45.21 30.06 57.46
N VAL A 374 44.46 29.19 58.16
CA VAL A 374 43.13 28.74 57.72
C VAL A 374 42.15 29.91 57.60
N GLU A 375 42.16 30.87 58.51
CA GLU A 375 41.33 32.09 58.40
C GLU A 375 41.72 32.94 57.16
N LYS A 376 43.01 33.08 56.85
CA LYS A 376 43.46 33.81 55.66
C LYS A 376 43.09 33.09 54.36
N ASP A 377 43.24 31.76 54.30
CA ASP A 377 42.84 30.97 53.13
C ASP A 377 41.32 31.03 52.89
N GLN A 378 40.51 31.01 53.95
CA GLN A 378 39.07 31.22 53.86
C GLN A 378 38.72 32.63 53.37
N LEU A 379 39.42 33.66 53.83
CA LEU A 379 39.23 35.04 53.38
C LEU A 379 39.61 35.21 51.90
N ILE A 380 40.75 34.65 51.48
CA ILE A 380 41.18 34.63 50.07
C ILE A 380 40.15 33.89 49.20
N SER A 381 39.59 32.79 49.70
CA SER A 381 38.55 32.02 48.99
C SER A 381 37.24 32.80 48.82
N LYS A 382 36.84 33.63 49.80
CA LYS A 382 35.69 34.53 49.69
C LYS A 382 35.95 35.63 48.65
N LEU A 383 37.07 36.33 48.77
CA LEU A 383 37.46 37.41 47.85
C LEU A 383 37.56 36.93 46.39
N ARG A 384 38.02 35.69 46.14
CA ARG A 384 37.98 35.10 44.80
C ARG A 384 36.55 34.96 44.26
N LYS A 385 35.62 34.43 45.05
CA LYS A 385 34.20 34.32 44.64
C LYS A 385 33.57 35.68 44.38
N GLU A 386 33.83 36.67 45.22
CA GLU A 386 33.35 38.04 45.03
C GLU A 386 33.88 38.65 43.71
N ILE A 387 35.16 38.44 43.39
CA ILE A 387 35.77 38.86 42.11
C ILE A 387 35.10 38.16 40.92
N ASP A 388 34.83 36.86 41.00
CA ASP A 388 34.22 36.11 39.90
C ASP A 388 32.73 36.43 39.70
N GLU A 389 31.99 36.72 40.78
CA GLU A 389 30.64 37.29 40.70
C GLU A 389 30.62 38.67 40.01
N ILE A 390 31.61 39.52 40.31
CA ILE A 390 31.72 40.86 39.69
C ILE A 390 31.99 40.71 38.18
N LYS A 391 32.89 39.80 37.77
CA LYS A 391 33.11 39.48 36.34
C LYS A 391 31.85 38.99 35.65
N LEU A 392 31.08 38.11 36.29
CA LEU A 392 29.84 37.57 35.71
C LEU A 392 28.81 38.68 35.46
N LYS A 393 28.62 39.56 36.46
CA LYS A 393 27.73 40.74 36.37
C LYS A 393 28.21 41.72 35.29
N GLN A 394 29.52 41.94 35.18
CA GLN A 394 30.11 42.77 34.12
C GLN A 394 29.82 42.18 32.72
N MET A 395 30.02 40.87 32.52
CA MET A 395 29.74 40.18 31.26
C MET A 395 28.26 40.25 30.86
N GLN A 396 27.34 40.22 31.83
CA GLN A 396 25.90 40.43 31.59
C GLN A 396 25.61 41.86 31.11
N VAL A 397 26.21 42.87 31.76
CA VAL A 397 26.08 44.28 31.33
C VAL A 397 26.67 44.51 29.93
N ASP A 398 27.82 43.90 29.61
CA ASP A 398 28.41 43.98 28.27
C ASP A 398 27.52 43.34 27.19
N LEU A 399 26.80 42.26 27.52
CA LEU A 399 25.80 41.64 26.66
C LEU A 399 24.55 42.52 26.48
N GLU A 400 24.03 43.14 27.55
CA GLU A 400 22.92 44.09 27.46
C GLU A 400 23.29 45.31 26.60
N ILE A 401 24.50 45.84 26.76
CA ILE A 401 25.03 46.95 25.95
C ILE A 401 25.15 46.54 24.48
N LYS A 402 25.60 45.32 24.15
CA LYS A 402 25.57 44.81 22.76
C LYS A 402 24.15 44.75 22.20
N ASN A 403 23.23 44.10 22.93
CA ASN A 403 21.84 43.93 22.50
C ASN A 403 21.12 45.27 22.28
N LEU A 404 21.40 46.29 23.10
CA LEU A 404 20.89 47.65 22.92
C LEU A 404 21.49 48.35 21.69
N ASN A 405 22.79 48.18 21.44
CA ASN A 405 23.45 48.73 20.25
C ASN A 405 23.01 48.05 18.95
N GLU A 406 22.66 46.76 18.99
CA GLU A 406 22.13 46.02 17.83
C GLU A 406 20.68 46.43 17.52
N LYS A 407 19.81 46.52 18.54
CA LYS A 407 18.46 47.10 18.37
C LYS A 407 18.51 48.53 17.82
N LYS A 408 19.48 49.35 18.26
CA LYS A 408 19.69 50.72 17.75
C LYS A 408 20.19 50.78 16.29
N LYS A 409 20.57 49.65 15.66
CA LYS A 409 20.87 49.57 14.22
C LYS A 409 19.69 49.08 13.37
N GLN A 410 18.58 48.72 13.99
CA GLN A 410 17.35 48.24 13.33
C GLN A 410 16.25 49.32 13.27
N PHE A 411 16.57 50.54 13.73
CA PHE A 411 15.78 51.77 13.65
C PHE A 411 16.66 52.89 13.06
#